data_AF-A0A8I2ZQH4-F1
#
_entry.id   AF-A0A8I2ZQH4-F1
#
_cell.length_a   1.000
_cell.length_b   1.000
_cell.length_c   1.000
_cell.angle_alpha   90.00
_cell.angle_beta   90.00
_cell.angle_gamma   90.00
#
_symmetry.space_group_name_H-M   'P 1'
#
loop_
_entity.id
_entity.type
_entity.pdbx_description
1 polymer ?
#
loop_
_entity_poly.entity_id
_entity_poly.type
_entity_poly.pdbx_seq_one_letter_code
_entity_poly.pdbx_strand_id
1 'polypeptide(L)'
;MRGILPGRPRSGLQALATGFWGSRQYTVYITGNAFAILDGPEQLVQTVYDEDEAALLAVAFDEFSGKIATCTKSAVRVYKPLGHAEDALKVCADHFHCLFL
;
A
#
# COMPACT_ATOMS: atom_id res chain seq x y z
N MET A 1 -12.46 2.15 36.87
CA MET A 1 -11.82 1.70 35.61
C MET A 1 -12.01 2.79 34.57
N ARG A 2 -10.93 3.36 34.02
CA ARG A 2 -11.02 4.41 32.97
C ARG A 2 -11.13 3.69 31.63
N GLY A 3 -12.32 3.68 31.03
CA GLY A 3 -12.52 3.10 29.70
C GLY A 3 -11.69 3.86 28.69
N ILE A 4 -10.76 3.18 28.02
CA ILE A 4 -10.10 3.71 26.84
C ILE A 4 -11.14 3.59 25.73
N LEU A 5 -11.73 4.71 25.35
CA LEU A 5 -12.58 4.75 24.17
C LEU A 5 -11.66 4.66 22.95
N PRO A 6 -11.98 3.82 21.95
CA PRO A 6 -11.21 3.78 20.72
C PRO A 6 -11.09 5.20 20.17
N GLY A 7 -9.86 5.59 19.84
CA GLY A 7 -9.56 6.92 19.31
C GLY A 7 -10.44 7.23 18.11
N ARG A 8 -10.78 8.51 17.91
CA ARG A 8 -11.66 8.94 16.82
C ARG A 8 -11.09 8.43 15.48
N PRO A 9 -11.84 7.65 14.69
CA PRO A 9 -11.38 7.18 13.40
C PRO A 9 -11.02 8.40 12.53
N ARG A 10 -9.85 8.32 11.89
CA ARG A 10 -9.30 9.44 11.10
C ARG A 10 -10.21 9.60 9.88
N SER A 11 -10.95 10.71 9.81
CA SER A 11 -11.89 11.01 8.72
C SER A 11 -11.20 11.46 7.42
N GLY A 12 -9.99 10.95 7.17
CA GLY A 12 -9.21 11.27 5.98
C GLY A 12 -9.76 10.55 4.76
N LEU A 13 -9.55 11.14 3.58
CA LEU A 13 -9.84 10.47 2.31
C LEU A 13 -9.02 9.19 2.24
N GLN A 14 -9.69 8.05 2.04
CA GLN A 14 -9.02 6.77 1.81
C GLN A 14 -9.28 6.38 0.36
N ALA A 15 -8.21 6.15 -0.39
CA ALA A 15 -8.32 5.56 -1.72
C ALA A 15 -7.98 4.07 -1.64
N LEU A 16 -8.60 3.29 -2.51
CA LEU A 16 -8.29 1.88 -2.70
C LEU A 16 -8.21 1.57 -4.20
N ALA A 17 -7.39 0.58 -4.53
CA ALA A 17 -7.30 -0.02 -5.85
C ALA A 17 -7.30 -1.52 -5.68
N THR A 18 -7.98 -2.22 -6.58
CA THR A 18 -8.03 -3.67 -6.60
C THR A 18 -7.64 -4.14 -7.99
N GLY A 19 -6.95 -5.27 -8.08
CA GLY A 19 -6.72 -5.91 -9.35
C GLY A 19 -6.10 -7.29 -9.19
N PHE A 20 -5.92 -7.95 -10.31
CA PHE A 20 -5.46 -9.31 -10.39
C PHE A 20 -4.03 -9.36 -10.94
N TRP A 21 -3.14 -10.07 -10.25
CA TRP A 21 -1.76 -10.24 -10.68
C TRP A 21 -1.24 -11.60 -10.21
N GLY A 22 -0.49 -12.29 -11.08
CA GLY A 22 0.11 -13.58 -10.71
C GLY A 22 -0.91 -14.63 -10.21
N SER A 23 -2.10 -14.68 -10.81
CA SER A 23 -3.22 -15.58 -10.41
C SER A 23 -3.88 -15.29 -9.06
N ARG A 24 -3.64 -14.10 -8.48
CA ARG A 24 -4.20 -13.68 -7.19
C ARG A 24 -4.84 -12.30 -7.27
N GLN A 25 -5.82 -12.06 -6.43
CA GLN A 25 -6.48 -10.75 -6.31
C GLN A 25 -5.82 -9.96 -5.19
N TYR A 26 -5.31 -8.78 -5.52
CA TYR A 26 -4.73 -7.86 -4.56
C TYR A 26 -5.64 -6.66 -4.35
N THR A 27 -5.75 -6.23 -3.09
CA THR A 27 -6.39 -4.97 -2.72
C THR A 27 -5.38 -4.07 -2.05
N VAL A 28 -5.17 -2.90 -2.62
CA VAL A 28 -4.25 -1.89 -2.10
C VAL A 28 -5.09 -0.73 -1.57
N TYR A 29 -4.89 -0.33 -0.31
CA TYR A 29 -5.62 0.80 0.26
C TYR A 29 -4.72 1.74 1.04
N ILE A 30 -5.06 3.01 1.04
CA ILE A 30 -4.32 4.06 1.74
C ILE A 30 -4.74 4.12 3.21
N THR A 31 -3.73 4.21 4.06
CA THR A 31 -3.86 4.45 5.51
C THR A 31 -2.94 5.61 5.92
N GLY A 32 -3.42 6.85 5.73
CA GLY A 32 -2.66 8.05 6.05
C GLY A 32 -1.53 8.31 5.06
N ASN A 33 -0.28 8.31 5.52
CA ASN A 33 0.92 8.46 4.69
C ASN A 33 1.51 7.11 4.23
N ALA A 34 0.79 6.02 4.47
CA ALA A 34 1.17 4.68 4.07
C ALA A 34 0.06 4.05 3.23
N PHE A 35 0.38 2.96 2.56
CA PHE A 35 -0.60 2.08 1.94
C PHE A 35 -0.35 0.63 2.34
N ALA A 36 -1.42 -0.15 2.40
CA ALA A 36 -1.38 -1.57 2.73
C ALA A 36 -1.82 -2.38 1.52
N ILE A 37 -1.17 -3.54 1.33
CA ILE A 37 -1.44 -4.50 0.27
C ILE A 37 -2.02 -5.75 0.93
N LEU A 38 -3.21 -6.14 0.50
CA LEU A 38 -3.90 -7.35 0.90
C LEU A 38 -3.88 -8.37 -0.25
N ASP A 39 -3.65 -9.63 0.06
CA ASP A 39 -3.94 -10.78 -0.80
C ASP A 39 -5.33 -11.32 -0.42
N GLY A 40 -6.29 -11.19 -1.34
CA GLY A 40 -7.68 -11.48 -1.07
C GLY A 40 -8.28 -10.57 0.03
N PRO A 41 -9.31 -11.05 0.76
CA PRO A 41 -10.08 -10.22 1.69
C PRO A 41 -9.43 -10.01 3.07
N GLU A 42 -8.51 -10.87 3.51
CA GLU A 42 -8.05 -10.89 4.91
C GLU A 42 -6.53 -10.93 5.10
N GLN A 43 -5.74 -11.30 4.08
CA GLN A 43 -4.31 -11.51 4.26
C GLN A 43 -3.52 -10.23 3.98
N LEU A 44 -3.01 -9.58 5.03
CA LEU A 44 -2.08 -8.47 4.89
C LEU A 44 -0.71 -8.99 4.40
N VAL A 45 -0.32 -8.55 3.20
CA VAL A 45 0.98 -8.89 2.59
C VAL A 45 2.07 -7.96 3.08
N GLN A 46 1.80 -6.65 2.98
CA GLN A 46 2.80 -5.62 3.29
C GLN A 46 2.11 -4.29 3.56
N THR A 47 2.67 -3.51 4.49
CA THR A 47 2.37 -2.08 4.63
C THR A 47 3.62 -1.29 4.23
N VAL A 48 3.45 -0.36 3.31
CA VAL A 48 4.53 0.48 2.79
C VAL A 48 4.30 1.91 3.26
N TYR A 49 5.28 2.44 3.99
CA TYR A 49 5.30 3.82 4.43
C TYR A 49 5.98 4.69 3.38
N ASP A 50 5.36 5.81 3.05
CA ASP A 50 6.04 6.85 2.28
C ASP A 50 7.03 7.60 3.19
N GLU A 51 8.16 8.05 2.63
CA GLU A 51 9.13 8.87 3.35
C GLU A 51 8.56 10.26 3.67
N ASP A 52 7.62 10.72 2.85
CA ASP A 52 6.89 11.95 3.07
C ASP A 52 5.84 11.73 4.19
N GLU A 53 5.84 12.60 5.20
CA GLU A 53 4.81 12.60 6.24
C GLU A 53 3.44 13.04 5.70
N ALA A 54 3.39 13.59 4.48
CA ALA A 54 2.15 13.95 3.81
C ALA A 54 1.25 12.72 3.58
N ALA A 55 -0.05 12.92 3.79
CA ALA A 55 -1.03 11.89 3.49
C ALA A 55 -1.05 11.56 1.99
N LEU A 56 -1.07 10.27 1.68
CA LEU A 56 -1.32 9.80 0.33
C LEU A 56 -2.78 10.07 -0.03
N LEU A 57 -3.02 10.43 -1.30
CA LEU A 57 -4.32 10.86 -1.79
C LEU A 57 -4.95 9.88 -2.76
N ALA A 58 -4.14 9.25 -3.60
CA ALA A 58 -4.61 8.25 -4.55
C ALA A 58 -3.61 7.10 -4.68
N VAL A 59 -4.15 5.94 -5.04
CA VAL A 59 -3.40 4.74 -5.35
C VAL A 59 -3.97 4.13 -6.62
N ALA A 60 -3.09 3.62 -7.48
CA ALA A 60 -3.44 2.89 -8.68
C ALA A 60 -2.62 1.61 -8.74
N PHE A 61 -3.25 0.53 -9.19
CA PHE A 61 -2.61 -0.76 -9.36
C PHE A 61 -2.62 -1.15 -10.83
N ASP A 62 -1.45 -1.49 -11.38
CA ASP A 62 -1.31 -1.99 -12.74
C ASP A 62 -1.25 -3.52 -12.75
N GLU A 63 -2.32 -4.14 -13.22
CA GLU A 63 -2.48 -5.59 -13.30
C GLU A 63 -1.52 -6.26 -14.29
N PHE A 64 -1.00 -5.52 -15.27
CA PHE A 64 -0.08 -6.08 -16.24
C PHE A 64 1.32 -6.26 -15.66
N SER A 65 1.85 -5.26 -14.97
CA SER A 65 3.22 -5.30 -14.42
C SER A 65 3.30 -5.53 -12.92
N GLY A 66 2.19 -5.49 -12.19
CA GLY A 66 2.16 -5.60 -10.72
C GLY A 66 2.70 -4.36 -10.01
N LYS A 67 2.85 -3.24 -10.74
CA LYS A 67 3.31 -1.96 -10.17
C LYS A 67 2.18 -1.27 -9.43
N ILE A 68 2.54 -0.57 -8.36
CA ILE A 68 1.64 0.27 -7.60
C ILE A 68 2.11 1.70 -7.75
N ALA A 69 1.22 2.62 -8.10
CA ALA A 69 1.50 4.05 -8.10
C ALA A 69 0.72 4.71 -6.97
N THR A 70 1.39 5.57 -6.20
CA THR A 70 0.75 6.43 -5.19
C THR A 70 1.05 7.89 -5.46
N CYS A 71 0.19 8.78 -4.97
CA CYS A 71 0.45 10.21 -5.04
C CYS A 71 0.20 10.93 -3.71
N THR A 72 1.02 11.96 -3.48
CA THR A 72 0.76 13.04 -2.53
C THR A 72 0.28 14.27 -3.30
N LYS A 73 0.15 15.42 -2.62
CA LYS A 73 -0.14 16.71 -3.29
C LYS A 73 0.97 17.18 -4.23
N SER A 74 2.19 16.74 -4.01
CA SER A 74 3.40 17.29 -4.64
C SER A 74 4.16 16.28 -5.49
N ALA A 75 3.97 14.98 -5.27
CA ALA A 75 4.75 13.93 -5.92
C ALA A 75 3.90 12.70 -6.26
N VAL A 76 4.34 11.98 -7.29
CA VAL A 76 3.84 10.66 -7.65
C VAL A 76 5.00 9.68 -7.55
N ARG A 77 4.77 8.53 -6.92
CA ARG A 77 5.79 7.48 -6.72
C ARG A 77 5.27 6.18 -7.29
N VAL A 78 6.16 5.43 -7.93
CA VAL A 78 5.86 4.11 -8.50
C VAL A 78 6.71 3.08 -7.79
N TYR A 79 6.03 2.06 -7.27
CA TYR A 79 6.62 0.93 -6.57
C TYR A 79 6.65 -0.26 -7.53
N LYS A 80 7.80 -0.93 -7.60
CA LYS A 80 7.98 -2.12 -8.42
C LYS A 80 7.89 -3.38 -7.54
N PRO A 81 7.31 -4.47 -8.05
CA PRO A 81 7.36 -5.76 -7.38
C PRO A 81 8.80 -6.26 -7.29
N LEU A 82 9.21 -6.76 -6.13
CA LEU A 82 10.58 -7.25 -5.85
C LEU A 82 10.86 -8.65 -6.44
N GLY A 83 10.10 -9.08 -7.44
CA GLY A 83 10.14 -10.44 -7.97
C GLY A 83 9.36 -11.44 -7.11
N HIS A 84 9.11 -12.62 -7.68
CA HIS A 84 8.27 -13.69 -7.12
C HIS A 84 8.94 -14.47 -5.96
N ALA A 85 9.80 -13.82 -5.19
CA ALA A 85 10.35 -14.44 -4.00
C ALA A 85 9.26 -14.44 -2.93
N GLU A 86 8.71 -15.62 -2.67
CA GLU A 86 7.86 -15.95 -1.49
C GLU A 86 6.35 -15.68 -1.61
N ASP A 87 5.77 -15.97 -2.78
CA ASP A 87 4.33 -16.29 -2.88
C ASP A 87 3.36 -15.13 -2.53
N ALA A 88 3.85 -13.88 -2.48
CA ALA A 88 3.02 -12.69 -2.28
C ALA A 88 3.64 -11.44 -2.96
N LEU A 89 2.79 -10.52 -3.43
CA LEU A 89 3.22 -9.26 -4.05
C LEU A 89 3.89 -8.34 -3.00
N LYS A 90 5.23 -8.42 -2.90
CA LYS A 90 6.04 -7.45 -2.14
C LYS A 90 6.57 -6.39 -3.09
N VAL A 91 6.44 -5.13 -2.71
CA VAL A 91 6.89 -3.99 -3.52
C VAL A 91 7.95 -3.17 -2.79
N CYS A 92 8.80 -2.51 -3.58
CA CYS A 92 9.72 -1.51 -3.09
C CYS A 92 9.71 -0.27 -3.98
N ALA A 93 10.04 0.88 -3.40
CA ALA A 93 10.14 2.13 -4.15
C ALA A 93 11.27 2.01 -5.18
N ASP A 94 11.06 2.59 -6.37
CA ASP A 94 12.02 2.46 -7.47
C ASP A 94 13.40 3.08 -7.21
N HIS A 95 13.57 3.77 -6.08
CA HIS A 95 14.78 4.54 -5.76
C HIS A 95 15.53 4.09 -4.50
N PHE A 96 15.06 3.13 -3.70
CA PHE A 96 15.77 2.75 -2.46
C PHE A 96 15.66 1.28 -2.05
N HIS A 97 16.76 0.82 -1.42
CA HIS A 97 17.06 -0.49 -0.88
C HIS A 97 16.01 -0.93 0.16
N CYS A 98 15.31 -2.04 -0.12
CA CYS A 98 14.30 -2.61 0.77
C CYS A 98 14.92 -3.09 2.09
N LEU A 99 14.67 -2.38 3.20
CA LEU A 99 14.85 -2.96 4.54
C LEU A 99 13.66 -3.88 4.81
N PHE A 100 13.87 -5.18 4.67
CA PHE A 100 12.97 -6.20 5.21
C PHE A 100 13.20 -6.25 6.73
N LEU A 101 12.15 -5.97 7.50
CA LEU A 101 12.07 -6.25 8.95
C LEU A 101 11.22 -7.51 9.16
#